data_AF-A0A7V0NTR8-F1
#
_entry.id   AF-A0A7V0NTR8-F1
#
_cell.length_a   1.000
_cell.length_b   1.000
_cell.length_c   1.000
_cell.angle_alpha   90.00
_cell.angle_beta   90.00
_cell.angle_gamma   90.00
#
_symmetry.space_group_name_H-M   'P 1'
#
loop_
_entity.id
_entity.type
_entity.pdbx_description
1 polymer ?
#
loop_
_entity_poly.entity_id
_entity_poly.type
_entity_poly.pdbx_seq_one_letter_code
_entity_poly.pdbx_strand_id
1 'polypeptide(L)'
;DRVINRYRSQFPSAVKCLEEDLEALLAVHRIPVRHRVNVRTTNLVERSFVEERRRTKVIPRLLDEKSAMKLVFATLIRTAQRWSRIAVSDLERHQLALLRQALGIDPPPTSNKEDKTPTKETVAA
;
A
#
# COMPACT_ATOMS: atom_id res chain seq x y z
N ASP A 1 -23.85 7.10 -10.00
CA ASP A 1 -24.74 6.86 -11.18
C ASP A 1 -24.74 7.94 -12.24
N ARG A 2 -24.70 9.24 -11.90
CA ARG A 2 -24.75 10.33 -12.90
C ARG A 2 -23.68 10.25 -13.99
N VAL A 3 -22.45 9.86 -13.65
CA VAL A 3 -21.33 9.73 -14.61
C VAL A 3 -21.55 8.53 -15.54
N ILE A 4 -21.89 7.38 -14.97
CA ILE A 4 -22.17 6.15 -15.72
C ILE A 4 -23.28 6.40 -16.75
N ASN A 5 -24.42 6.94 -16.31
CA ASN A 5 -25.56 7.19 -17.19
C ASN A 5 -25.25 8.21 -18.30
N ARG A 6 -24.39 9.19 -18.02
CA ARG A 6 -24.02 10.22 -18.99
C ARG A 6 -23.07 9.71 -20.09
N TYR A 7 -22.14 8.83 -19.73
CA TYR A 7 -21.04 8.42 -20.63
C TYR A 7 -21.16 7.00 -21.17
N ARG A 8 -22.13 6.20 -20.71
CA ARG A 8 -22.29 4.80 -21.12
C ARG A 8 -22.44 4.63 -22.65
N SER A 9 -23.12 5.55 -23.33
CA SER A 9 -23.29 5.50 -24.79
C SER A 9 -22.03 5.87 -25.56
N GLN A 10 -21.22 6.80 -25.04
CA GLN A 10 -20.02 7.31 -25.71
C GLN A 10 -18.79 6.44 -25.46
N PHE A 11 -18.65 5.91 -24.24
CA PHE A 11 -17.46 5.18 -23.80
C PHE A 11 -17.83 3.89 -23.04
N PRO A 12 -18.47 2.91 -23.71
CA PRO A 12 -19.01 1.72 -23.04
C PRO A 12 -17.94 0.91 -22.30
N SER A 13 -16.77 0.71 -22.90
CA SER A 13 -15.68 -0.06 -22.27
C SER A 13 -15.08 0.64 -21.04
N ALA A 14 -14.92 1.97 -21.09
CA ALA A 14 -14.39 2.74 -19.97
C ALA A 14 -15.37 2.77 -18.79
N VAL A 15 -16.67 2.92 -19.09
CA VAL A 15 -17.72 2.88 -18.07
C VAL A 15 -17.83 1.50 -17.44
N LYS A 16 -17.69 0.42 -18.23
CA LYS A 16 -17.65 -0.95 -17.70
C LYS A 16 -16.51 -1.14 -16.69
N CYS A 17 -15.28 -0.74 -17.04
CA CYS A 17 -14.14 -0.80 -16.12
C CYS A 17 -14.38 0.03 -14.85
N LEU A 18 -14.94 1.23 -14.99
CA LEU A 18 -15.30 2.06 -13.83
C LEU A 18 -16.33 1.40 -12.92
N GLU A 19 -17.34 0.72 -13.48
CA GLU A 19 -18.37 0.00 -12.73
C GLU A 19 -17.79 -1.20 -11.99
N GLU A 20 -16.91 -1.97 -12.64
CA GLU A 20 -16.23 -3.13 -12.06
C GLU A 20 -15.33 -2.73 -10.88
N ASP A 21 -14.58 -1.63 -11.00
CA ASP A 21 -13.63 -1.17 -9.98
C ASP A 21 -14.21 -0.13 -9.00
N LEU A 22 -15.53 0.15 -9.05
CA LEU A 22 -16.14 1.26 -8.30
C LEU A 22 -15.90 1.15 -6.79
N GLU A 23 -16.05 -0.06 -6.22
CA GLU A 23 -15.81 -0.29 -4.80
C GLU A 23 -14.36 -0.01 -4.40
N ALA A 24 -13.40 -0.48 -5.21
CA ALA A 24 -11.98 -0.26 -4.99
C ALA A 24 -11.63 1.24 -5.06
N LEU A 25 -12.20 1.98 -5.99
CA LEU A 25 -12.00 3.43 -6.12
C LEU A 25 -12.56 4.20 -4.92
N LEU A 26 -13.66 3.73 -4.33
CA LEU A 26 -14.27 4.35 -3.14
C LEU A 26 -13.54 4.02 -1.83
N ALA A 27 -12.65 3.01 -1.82
CA ALA A 27 -11.90 2.61 -0.63
C ALA A 27 -11.07 3.76 -0.02
N VAL A 28 -10.69 4.77 -0.82
CA VAL A 28 -9.99 5.98 -0.34
C VAL A 28 -10.74 6.73 0.75
N HIS A 29 -12.07 6.57 0.83
CA HIS A 29 -12.90 7.19 1.85
C HIS A 29 -12.74 6.54 3.23
N ARG A 30 -12.20 5.33 3.32
CA ARG A 30 -11.91 4.65 4.59
C ARG A 30 -10.69 5.23 5.31
N ILE A 31 -9.85 5.97 4.59
CA ILE A 31 -8.62 6.58 5.10
C ILE A 31 -8.92 7.95 5.72
N PRO A 32 -8.18 8.39 6.77
CA PRO A 32 -8.34 9.73 7.35
C PRO A 32 -8.28 10.84 6.31
N VAL A 33 -9.15 11.85 6.47
CA VAL A 33 -9.39 12.90 5.46
C VAL A 33 -8.11 13.60 5.02
N ARG A 34 -7.22 13.88 5.97
CA ARG A 34 -5.94 14.57 5.72
C ARG A 34 -5.02 13.82 4.75
N HIS A 35 -5.10 12.49 4.71
CA HIS A 35 -4.26 11.66 3.84
C HIS A 35 -4.87 11.45 2.44
N ARG A 36 -6.18 11.69 2.26
CA ARG A 36 -6.87 11.43 0.99
C ARG A 36 -6.28 12.22 -0.17
N VAL A 37 -5.80 13.44 0.07
CA VAL A 37 -5.17 14.26 -0.98
C VAL A 37 -3.93 13.60 -1.59
N ASN A 38 -3.15 12.88 -0.78
CA ASN A 38 -1.95 12.20 -1.24
C ASN A 38 -2.30 10.87 -1.92
N VAL A 39 -3.24 10.10 -1.34
CA VAL A 39 -3.63 8.78 -1.84
C VAL A 39 -4.39 8.84 -3.17
N ARG A 40 -5.17 9.90 -3.41
CA ARG A 40 -5.92 10.06 -4.67
C ARG A 40 -5.05 10.32 -5.89
N THR A 41 -3.79 10.71 -5.71
CA THR A 41 -2.90 11.03 -6.82
C THR A 41 -1.98 9.86 -7.16
N THR A 42 -1.81 9.58 -8.45
CA THR A 42 -0.86 8.60 -8.97
C THR A 42 0.56 9.16 -9.11
N ASN A 43 0.76 10.46 -8.83
CA ASN A 43 2.02 11.19 -8.95
C ASN A 43 3.22 10.45 -8.33
N LEU A 44 3.05 9.83 -7.16
CA LEU A 44 4.12 9.12 -6.48
C LEU A 44 4.60 7.91 -7.30
N VAL A 45 3.65 7.07 -7.73
CA VAL A 45 3.92 5.85 -8.50
C VAL A 45 4.42 6.19 -9.90
N GLU A 46 3.81 7.18 -10.55
CA GLU A 46 4.23 7.66 -11.87
C GLU A 46 5.66 8.19 -11.86
N ARG A 47 6.03 9.02 -10.86
CA ARG A 47 7.41 9.51 -10.71
C ARG A 47 8.40 8.37 -10.50
N SER A 48 8.04 7.35 -9.72
CA SER A 48 8.89 6.16 -9.54
C SER A 48 9.09 5.38 -10.84
N PHE A 49 8.03 5.16 -11.62
CA PHE A 49 8.16 4.49 -12.92
C PHE A 49 8.95 5.31 -13.95
N VAL A 50 8.90 6.64 -13.89
CA VAL A 50 9.75 7.49 -14.73
C VAL A 50 11.23 7.26 -14.45
N GLU A 51 11.62 7.10 -13.18
CA GLU A 51 13.01 6.83 -12.80
C GLU A 51 13.48 5.43 -13.25
N GLU A 52 12.59 4.43 -13.21
CA GLU A 52 12.86 3.11 -13.80
C GLU A 52 13.09 3.20 -15.30
N ARG A 53 12.16 3.83 -16.02
CA ARG A 53 12.24 3.99 -17.49
C ARG A 53 13.50 4.73 -17.92
N ARG A 54 13.96 5.71 -17.15
CA ARG A 54 15.22 6.42 -17.41
C ARG A 54 16.43 5.48 -17.39
N ARG A 55 16.47 4.53 -16.45
CA ARG A 55 17.58 3.58 -16.33
C ARG A 55 17.52 2.47 -17.37
N THR A 56 16.33 1.92 -17.62
CA THR A 56 16.16 0.89 -18.65
C THR A 56 16.38 1.44 -20.05
N LYS A 57 16.05 2.71 -20.32
CA LYS A 57 16.34 3.36 -21.60
C LYS A 57 17.83 3.41 -21.94
N VAL A 58 18.70 3.55 -20.94
CA VAL A 58 20.16 3.64 -21.14
C VAL A 58 20.80 2.25 -21.26
N ILE A 59 20.17 1.21 -20.71
CA ILE A 59 20.72 -0.16 -20.69
C ILE A 59 20.21 -0.91 -21.94
N PRO A 60 21.08 -1.20 -22.92
CA PRO A 60 20.65 -1.78 -24.20
C PRO A 60 20.15 -3.23 -24.09
N ARG A 61 20.62 -4.00 -23.11
CA ARG A 61 20.16 -5.36 -22.83
C ARG A 61 20.43 -5.73 -21.37
N LEU A 62 19.42 -6.32 -20.71
CA LEU A 62 19.58 -6.94 -19.40
C LEU A 62 20.04 -8.40 -19.61
N LEU A 63 21.07 -8.81 -18.88
CA LEU A 63 21.72 -10.12 -19.07
C LEU A 63 20.94 -11.26 -18.41
N ASP A 64 20.29 -10.98 -17.27
CA ASP A 64 19.58 -11.96 -16.46
C ASP A 64 18.40 -11.31 -15.72
N GLU A 65 17.38 -12.08 -15.39
CA GLU A 65 16.20 -11.62 -14.63
C GLU A 65 16.60 -11.06 -13.26
N LYS A 66 17.58 -11.70 -12.60
CA LYS A 66 18.11 -11.20 -11.32
C LYS A 66 18.75 -9.83 -11.46
N SER A 67 19.41 -9.55 -12.59
CA SER A 67 20.01 -8.24 -12.86
C SER A 67 18.94 -7.16 -13.06
N ALA A 68 17.84 -7.51 -13.73
CA ALA A 68 16.68 -6.64 -13.90
C ALA A 68 16.01 -6.34 -12.56
N MET A 69 15.76 -7.36 -11.73
CA MET A 69 15.19 -7.18 -10.40
C MET A 69 16.08 -6.30 -9.51
N LYS A 70 17.41 -6.53 -9.50
CA LYS A 70 18.35 -5.69 -8.76
C LYS A 70 18.26 -4.23 -9.18
N LEU A 71 18.17 -3.95 -10.48
CA LEU A 71 18.03 -2.59 -11.00
C LEU A 71 16.74 -1.92 -10.50
N VAL A 72 15.61 -2.64 -10.57
CA VAL A 72 14.32 -2.13 -10.11
C VAL A 72 14.34 -1.85 -8.61
N PHE A 73 14.78 -2.81 -7.78
CA PHE A 73 14.83 -2.59 -6.34
C PHE A 73 15.82 -1.48 -5.95
N ALA A 74 17.01 -1.45 -6.53
CA ALA A 74 17.98 -0.38 -6.28
C ALA A 74 17.41 1.00 -6.66
N THR A 75 16.64 1.05 -7.75
CA THR A 75 15.99 2.27 -8.20
C THR A 75 14.90 2.73 -7.25
N LEU A 76 13.98 1.84 -6.90
CA LEU A 76 12.91 2.13 -5.96
C LEU A 76 13.46 2.58 -4.61
N ILE A 77 14.45 1.87 -4.04
CA ILE A 77 15.09 2.26 -2.77
C ILE A 77 15.67 3.68 -2.86
N ARG A 78 16.40 4.01 -3.93
CA ARG A 78 16.98 5.34 -4.12
C ARG A 78 15.91 6.42 -4.32
N THR A 79 14.82 6.12 -5.02
CA THR A 79 13.71 7.08 -5.18
C THR A 79 12.95 7.30 -3.88
N ALA A 80 12.76 6.24 -3.09
CA ALA A 80 12.06 6.28 -1.81
C ALA A 80 12.75 7.18 -0.78
N GLN A 81 14.07 7.31 -0.84
CA GLN A 81 14.83 8.26 0.00
C GLN A 81 14.38 9.71 -0.16
N ARG A 82 13.79 10.07 -1.31
CA ARG A 82 13.31 11.44 -1.62
C ARG A 82 11.81 11.62 -1.44
N TRP A 83 11.07 10.56 -1.09
CA TRP A 83 9.64 10.69 -0.89
C TRP A 83 9.37 11.59 0.30
N SER A 84 8.54 12.61 0.08
CA SER A 84 8.19 13.59 1.10
C SER A 84 7.54 12.88 2.28
N ARG A 85 7.99 13.19 3.49
CA ARG A 85 7.39 12.66 4.72
C ARG A 85 6.00 13.27 4.86
N ILE A 86 4.97 12.46 4.60
CA ILE A 86 3.60 12.79 5.00
C ILE A 86 3.62 12.85 6.52
N ALA A 87 3.33 14.02 7.10
CA ALA A 87 3.14 14.12 8.54
C ALA A 87 1.97 13.21 8.91
N VAL A 88 2.17 12.31 9.87
CA VAL A 88 1.11 11.46 10.45
C VAL A 88 1.11 11.74 11.94
N SER A 89 -0.04 12.12 12.49
CA SER A 89 -0.25 12.32 13.93
C SER A 89 -0.45 10.98 14.63
N ASP A 90 -0.35 10.95 15.96
CA ASP A 90 -0.60 9.73 16.74
C ASP A 90 -2.04 9.24 16.60
N LEU A 91 -3.00 10.17 16.52
CA LEU A 91 -4.40 9.84 16.27
C LEU A 91 -4.57 9.13 14.93
N GLU A 92 -3.97 9.65 13.85
CA GLU A 92 -4.05 9.02 12.53
C GLU A 92 -3.33 7.67 12.48
N ARG A 93 -2.19 7.54 13.18
CA ARG A 93 -1.53 6.24 13.35
C ARG A 93 -2.48 5.21 13.97
N HIS A 94 -3.20 5.61 15.02
CA HIS A 94 -4.18 4.74 15.67
C HIS A 94 -5.36 4.40 14.74
N GLN A 95 -5.92 5.39 14.04
CA GLN A 95 -6.98 5.17 13.05
C GLN A 95 -6.56 4.20 11.94
N LEU A 96 -5.32 4.35 11.43
CA LEU A 96 -4.76 3.46 10.43
C LEU A 96 -4.55 2.04 10.97
N ALA A 97 -4.10 1.89 12.23
CA ALA A 97 -3.96 0.59 12.86
C ALA A 97 -5.31 -0.13 12.99
N LEU A 98 -6.36 0.56 13.45
CA LEU A 98 -7.72 0.02 13.51
C LEU A 98 -8.25 -0.38 12.13
N LEU A 99 -7.98 0.46 11.11
CA LEU A 99 -8.36 0.15 9.74
C LEU A 99 -7.64 -1.12 9.22
N ARG A 100 -6.35 -1.29 9.53
CA ARG A 100 -5.56 -2.47 9.15
C ARG A 100 -6.09 -3.74 9.80
N GLN A 101 -6.50 -3.67 11.07
CA GLN A 101 -7.14 -4.77 11.78
C GLN A 101 -8.50 -5.11 11.17
N ALA A 102 -9.34 -4.12 10.89
CA ALA A 102 -10.65 -4.31 10.25
C ALA A 102 -10.53 -4.90 8.83
N LEU A 103 -9.40 -4.69 8.15
CA LEU A 103 -9.08 -5.27 6.84
C LEU A 103 -8.39 -6.65 6.93
N GLY A 104 -8.07 -7.14 8.14
CA GLY A 104 -7.38 -8.42 8.33
C GLY A 104 -5.92 -8.43 7.89
N ILE A 105 -5.30 -7.26 7.68
CA ILE A 105 -3.89 -7.14 7.25
C ILE A 105 -2.97 -7.46 8.44
N ASP A 106 -3.29 -6.88 9.60
CA ASP A 106 -2.63 -7.16 10.86
C ASP A 106 -3.67 -7.77 11.79
N PRO A 107 -3.83 -9.11 11.82
CA PRO A 107 -4.72 -9.72 12.79
C PRO A 107 -4.26 -9.36 14.21
N PRO A 108 -5.20 -9.16 15.16
CA PRO A 108 -4.83 -8.96 16.55
C PRO A 108 -3.95 -10.13 17.00
N PRO A 109 -2.94 -9.90 17.86
CA PRO A 109 -2.18 -11.00 18.43
C PRO A 109 -3.18 -11.95 19.08
N THR A 110 -3.18 -13.20 18.64
CA THR A 110 -4.00 -14.25 19.25
C THR A 110 -3.67 -14.26 20.73
N SER A 111 -4.65 -13.93 21.57
CA SER A 111 -4.49 -13.96 23.01
C SER A 111 -4.46 -15.41 23.51
N ASN A 112 -3.42 -16.16 23.16
CA ASN A 112 -3.03 -17.35 23.90
C ASN A 112 -2.13 -16.90 25.04
N LYS A 113 -2.74 -16.34 26.08
CA LYS A 113 -2.13 -16.34 27.42
C LYS A 113 -2.29 -17.75 27.98
N GLU A 114 -1.40 -18.66 27.60
CA GLU A 114 -1.02 -19.73 28.54
C GLU A 114 0.06 -19.15 29.44
N ASP A 115 -0.38 -18.65 30.58
CA ASP A 115 0.47 -18.30 31.72
C ASP A 115 1.10 -19.61 32.23
N LYS A 116 2.32 -19.92 31.80
CA LYS A 116 3.19 -20.91 32.47
C LYS A 116 4.29 -20.15 33.19
N THR A 117 3.95 -19.57 34.33
CA THR A 117 4.93 -19.19 35.35
C THR A 117 5.52 -20.47 35.98
N PRO A 118 6.82 -20.48 36.35
CA PRO A 118 7.55 -21.72 36.63
C PRO A 118 7.30 -22.19 38.06
N THR A 119 6.87 -23.44 38.24
CA THR A 119 6.85 -24.10 39.54
C THR A 119 8.30 -24.33 39.98
N LYS A 120 8.79 -23.51 40.93
CA LYS A 120 10.00 -23.83 41.69
C LYS A 120 9.65 -24.98 42.64
N GLU A 121 10.09 -26.20 42.33
CA GLU A 121 10.18 -27.25 43.34
C GLU A 121 11.36 -26.92 44.27
N THR A 122 11.03 -26.43 45.46
CA THR A 122 11.87 -26.53 46.63
C THR A 122 11.43 -27.78 47.37
N VAL A 123 12.25 -28.82 47.39
CA VAL A 123 12.14 -29.87 48.40
C VAL A 123 13.51 -30.07 49.02
N ALA A 124 13.60 -29.65 50.27
CA ALA A 124 14.61 -30.07 51.23
C ALA A 124 14.14 -31.38 51.86
N ALA A 125 15.02 -32.39 51.86
CA ALA A 125 15.18 -33.44 52.88
C ALA A 125 16.37 -34.32 52.47
#